data_AF-A0A537FPA1-F1
#
_entry.id   AF-A0A537FPA1-F1
#
_cell.length_a   1.000
_cell.length_b   1.000
_cell.length_c   1.000
_cell.angle_alpha   90.00
_cell.angle_beta   90.00
_cell.angle_gamma   90.00
#
_symmetry.space_group_name_H-M   'P 1'
#
loop_
_entity.id
_entity.type
_entity.pdbx_description
1 polymer ?
#
loop_
_entity_poly.entity_id
_entity_poly.type
_entity_poly.pdbx_seq_one_letter_code
_entity_poly.pdbx_strand_id
1 'polypeptide(L)'
;RILPRPNKGLTTVPIEKGESAFKLCKIVGKKTVDGGRTQLNFHDGRNLILQAREPRQKPGEEYAVGGAIQLGLPEQKIVGHIPFQTGAIGLVVDGRNQGHFGKIFSITPGTHARRKGVRIETTDEAFETPAAYVIPIGMGTPLIGLGKQ
;
A
#
# COMPACT_ATOMS: atom_id res chain seq x y z
N ARG A 1 15.72 -5.14 -2.09
CA ARG A 1 14.46 -4.88 -1.34
C ARG A 1 14.03 -6.16 -0.63
N ILE A 2 13.50 -6.07 0.59
CA ILE A 2 12.94 -7.23 1.30
C ILE A 2 11.48 -7.37 0.88
N LEU A 3 11.07 -8.55 0.44
CA LEU A 3 9.70 -8.88 0.05
C LEU A 3 9.28 -10.24 0.61
N PRO A 4 7.99 -10.42 0.94
CA PRO A 4 7.46 -11.74 1.27
C PRO A 4 7.41 -12.62 0.01
N ARG A 5 7.68 -13.92 0.18
CA ARG A 5 7.60 -14.93 -0.87
C ARG A 5 6.73 -16.11 -0.41
N PRO A 6 5.91 -16.69 -1.31
CA PRO A 6 5.14 -17.89 -0.99
C PRO A 6 6.04 -18.99 -0.44
N ASN A 7 5.69 -19.53 0.74
CA ASN A 7 6.39 -20.63 1.41
C ASN A 7 7.88 -20.40 1.76
N LYS A 8 8.41 -19.18 1.59
CA LYS A 8 9.82 -18.84 1.87
C LYS A 8 9.99 -17.70 2.88
N GLY A 9 8.90 -17.03 3.26
CA GLY A 9 8.94 -15.89 4.18
C GLY A 9 9.61 -14.67 3.53
N LEU A 10 10.36 -13.90 4.32
CA LEU A 10 11.02 -12.68 3.84
C LEU A 10 12.29 -13.01 3.05
N THR A 11 12.36 -12.54 1.80
CA THR A 11 13.50 -12.77 0.90
C THR A 11 14.03 -11.44 0.37
N THR A 12 15.33 -11.38 0.11
CA THR A 12 15.97 -10.24 -0.57
C THR A 12 15.82 -10.36 -2.08
N VAL A 13 15.32 -9.31 -2.71
CA VAL A 13 15.19 -9.18 -4.17
C VAL A 13 16.11 -8.07 -4.65
N PRO A 14 16.98 -8.30 -5.64
CA PRO A 14 17.80 -7.26 -6.24
C PRO A 14 16.90 -6.22 -6.92
N ILE A 15 17.26 -4.95 -6.81
CA ILE A 15 16.50 -3.83 -7.40
C ILE A 15 17.43 -2.91 -8.17
N GLU A 16 16.88 -2.22 -9.16
CA GLU A 16 17.61 -1.20 -9.90
C GLU A 16 17.82 0.06 -9.05
N LYS A 17 18.83 0.86 -9.42
CA LYS A 17 19.18 2.09 -8.70
C LYS A 17 18.01 3.07 -8.62
N GLY A 18 17.20 3.19 -9.67
CA GLY A 18 16.01 4.06 -9.67
C GLY A 18 14.98 3.66 -8.61
N GLU A 19 14.74 2.36 -8.43
CA GLU A 19 13.82 1.86 -7.40
C GLU A 19 14.32 2.05 -5.97
N SER A 20 15.64 2.17 -5.78
CA SER A 20 16.23 2.38 -4.46
C SER A 20 15.96 3.77 -3.88
N ALA A 21 15.62 4.74 -4.74
CA ALA A 21 15.34 6.12 -4.34
C ALA A 21 13.95 6.31 -3.72
N PHE A 22 13.12 5.26 -3.64
CA PHE A 22 11.79 5.37 -3.02
C PHE A 22 11.34 4.10 -2.29
N LYS A 23 10.34 4.26 -1.44
CA LYS A 23 9.62 3.19 -0.76
C LYS A 23 8.12 3.35 -0.92
N LEU A 24 7.41 2.25 -1.12
CA LEU A 24 5.96 2.21 -1.04
C LEU A 24 5.52 2.00 0.42
N CYS A 25 4.72 2.94 0.91
CA CYS A 25 4.25 3.00 2.28
C CYS A 25 2.72 2.96 2.31
N LYS A 26 2.15 1.81 2.70
CA LYS A 26 0.71 1.68 2.96
C LYS A 26 0.28 2.62 4.08
N ILE A 27 -0.79 3.37 3.83
CA ILE A 27 -1.49 4.21 4.80
C ILE A 27 -2.36 3.28 5.66
N VAL A 28 -2.02 3.18 6.94
CA VAL A 28 -2.78 2.37 7.92
C VAL A 28 -3.73 3.23 8.74
N GLY A 29 -3.51 4.53 8.80
CA GLY A 29 -4.35 5.46 9.56
C GLY A 29 -4.15 6.90 9.16
N LYS A 30 -5.11 7.73 9.58
CA LYS A 30 -5.06 9.18 9.51
C LYS A 30 -5.50 9.75 10.83
N LYS A 31 -4.86 10.84 11.24
CA LYS A 31 -5.26 11.58 12.43
C LYS A 31 -5.16 13.08 12.16
N THR A 32 -6.12 13.84 12.67
CA THR A 32 -5.98 15.29 12.76
C THR A 32 -5.15 15.62 14.00
N VAL A 33 -4.11 16.43 13.84
CA VAL A 33 -3.22 16.87 14.91
C VAL A 33 -3.36 18.38 15.12
N ASP A 34 -2.75 18.87 16.20
CA ASP A 34 -2.82 20.27 16.59
C ASP A 34 -2.45 21.22 15.45
N GLY A 35 -3.21 22.32 15.37
CA GLY A 35 -3.17 23.27 14.26
C GLY A 35 -3.97 22.82 13.03
N GLY A 36 -4.89 21.86 13.17
CA GLY A 36 -5.79 21.43 12.09
C GLY A 36 -5.09 20.68 10.95
N ARG A 37 -3.87 20.19 11.19
CA ARG A 37 -3.08 19.47 10.19
C ARG A 37 -3.44 18.00 10.17
N THR A 38 -3.21 17.33 9.04
CA THR A 38 -3.47 15.90 8.89
C THR A 38 -2.17 15.12 8.92
N GLN A 39 -2.09 14.13 9.79
CA GLN A 39 -1.00 13.17 9.87
C GLN A 39 -1.42 11.86 9.19
N LEU A 40 -0.60 11.39 8.27
CA LEU A 40 -0.66 10.04 7.72
C LEU A 40 0.19 9.11 8.58
N ASN A 41 -0.36 7.94 8.91
CA ASN A 41 0.35 6.87 9.62
C ASN A 41 0.62 5.73 8.63
N PHE A 42 1.87 5.27 8.55
CA PHE A 42 2.29 4.22 7.63
C PHE A 42 2.57 2.89 8.33
N HIS A 43 2.47 1.79 7.57
CA HIS A 43 2.67 0.42 8.07
C HIS A 43 4.07 0.15 8.66
N ASP A 44 5.08 0.95 8.31
CA ASP A 44 6.46 0.82 8.78
C ASP A 44 6.75 1.71 10.01
N GLY A 45 5.71 2.23 10.66
CA GLY A 45 5.81 3.09 11.85
C GLY A 45 6.14 4.55 11.55
N ARG A 46 6.38 4.91 10.28
CA ARG A 46 6.61 6.30 9.89
C ARG A 46 5.33 7.11 9.93
N ASN A 47 5.50 8.42 10.15
CA ASN A 47 4.44 9.39 10.16
C ASN A 47 4.80 10.56 9.26
N LEU A 48 3.84 11.06 8.49
CA LEU A 48 4.02 12.25 7.66
C LEU A 48 2.90 13.25 7.95
N ILE A 49 3.29 14.46 8.36
CA ILE A 49 2.35 15.57 8.58
C ILE A 49 2.21 16.33 7.27
N LEU A 50 0.98 16.41 6.77
CA LEU A 50 0.63 17.18 5.60
C LEU A 50 0.38 18.62 6.01
N GLN A 51 1.00 19.54 5.29
CA GLN A 51 0.72 20.97 5.40
C GLN A 51 -0.39 21.35 4.42
N ALA A 52 -1.27 22.25 4.85
CA ALA A 52 -2.24 22.86 3.95
C ALA A 52 -1.51 23.72 2.93
N ARG A 53 -1.74 23.45 1.64
CA ARG A 53 -1.22 24.29 0.56
C ARG A 53 -2.09 25.52 0.35
N GLU A 54 -3.37 25.42 0.70
CA GLU A 54 -4.34 26.51 0.61
C GLU A 54 -5.24 26.59 1.86
N PRO A 55 -5.76 27.78 2.22
CA PRO A 55 -6.57 27.99 3.43
C PRO A 55 -7.85 27.15 3.51
N ARG A 56 -8.37 26.67 2.37
CA ARG A 56 -9.62 25.90 2.27
C ARG A 56 -9.41 24.42 1.98
N GLN A 57 -8.18 23.99 1.69
CA GLN A 57 -7.90 22.60 1.34
C GLN A 57 -7.73 21.78 2.62
N LYS A 58 -8.53 20.72 2.80
CA LYS A 58 -8.30 19.72 3.85
C LYS A 58 -7.12 18.84 3.42
N PRO A 59 -5.95 18.93 4.08
CA PRO A 59 -4.77 18.21 3.62
C PRO A 59 -5.01 16.69 3.69
N GLY A 60 -4.73 15.98 2.61
CA GLY A 60 -4.79 14.51 2.58
C GLY A 60 -6.18 13.91 2.39
N GLU A 61 -7.18 14.68 1.96
CA GLU A 61 -8.46 14.12 1.50
C GLU A 61 -8.27 13.08 0.38
N GLU A 62 -7.31 13.33 -0.52
CA GLU A 62 -6.92 12.44 -1.63
C GLU A 62 -6.32 11.09 -1.22
N TYR A 63 -5.79 10.96 0.00
CA TYR A 63 -4.97 9.80 0.40
C TYR A 63 -5.72 8.75 1.21
N ALA A 64 -6.71 8.03 0.68
CA ALA A 64 -7.54 7.12 1.49
C ALA A 64 -6.75 6.03 2.26
N VAL A 65 -7.25 5.63 3.44
CA VAL A 65 -6.67 4.52 4.23
C VAL A 65 -6.74 3.22 3.42
N GLY A 66 -5.64 2.45 3.47
CA GLY A 66 -5.45 1.26 2.64
C GLY A 66 -4.64 1.54 1.37
N GLY A 67 -4.64 2.79 0.88
CA GLY A 67 -3.78 3.23 -0.23
C GLY A 67 -2.29 3.16 0.13
N ALA A 68 -1.42 3.30 -0.86
CA ALA A 68 0.02 3.38 -0.66
C ALA A 68 0.58 4.70 -1.18
N ILE A 69 1.51 5.28 -0.43
CA ILE A 69 2.27 6.45 -0.81
C ILE A 69 3.65 6.01 -1.27
N GLN A 70 4.07 6.50 -2.42
CA GLN A 70 5.46 6.42 -2.84
C GLN A 70 6.20 7.57 -2.16
N LEU A 71 7.06 7.23 -1.20
CA LEU A 71 7.91 8.18 -0.48
C LEU A 71 9.32 8.14 -1.08
N GLY A 72 9.81 9.30 -1.50
CA GLY A 72 11.21 9.48 -1.85
C GLY A 72 12.12 9.28 -0.64
N LEU A 73 13.30 8.71 -0.86
CA LEU A 73 14.34 8.53 0.14
C LEU A 73 15.60 9.25 -0.33
N PRO A 74 16.32 9.96 0.56
CA PRO A 74 16.08 10.08 2.01
C PRO A 74 15.08 11.17 2.44
N GLU A 75 14.62 12.04 1.55
CA GLU A 75 13.91 13.29 1.90
C GLU A 75 12.46 13.10 2.39
N GLN A 76 11.89 11.90 2.24
CA GLN A 76 10.53 11.55 2.65
C GLN A 76 9.43 12.43 2.02
N LYS A 77 9.68 12.92 0.80
CA LYS A 77 8.68 13.62 0.00
C LYS A 77 7.73 12.64 -0.67
N ILE A 78 6.45 12.98 -0.71
CA ILE A 78 5.46 12.23 -1.50
C ILE A 78 5.78 12.44 -2.98
N VAL A 79 6.10 11.36 -3.68
CA VAL A 79 6.34 11.37 -5.14
C VAL A 79 5.19 10.72 -5.92
N GLY A 80 4.33 9.96 -5.24
CA GLY A 80 3.20 9.30 -5.88
C GLY A 80 2.22 8.71 -4.87
N HIS A 81 1.02 8.38 -5.35
CA HIS A 81 -0.04 7.75 -4.57
C HIS A 81 -0.71 6.65 -5.40
N ILE A 82 -0.95 5.51 -4.76
CA ILE A 82 -1.62 4.35 -5.33
C ILE A 82 -2.90 4.12 -4.52
N PRO A 83 -4.08 4.40 -5.11
CA PRO A 83 -5.34 4.21 -4.41
C PRO A 83 -5.62 2.71 -4.21
N PHE A 84 -6.26 2.37 -3.09
CA PHE A 84 -6.73 1.01 -2.82
C PHE A 84 -8.10 0.79 -3.45
N GLN A 85 -8.12 0.45 -4.74
CA GLN A 85 -9.33 0.30 -5.54
C GLN A 85 -9.25 -0.91 -6.48
N THR A 86 -10.40 -1.30 -7.04
CA THR A 86 -10.47 -2.30 -8.10
C THR A 86 -9.55 -1.93 -9.27
N GLY A 87 -8.80 -2.90 -9.77
CA GLY A 87 -7.82 -2.72 -10.84
C GLY A 87 -6.40 -2.37 -10.38
N ALA A 88 -6.21 -1.99 -9.11
CA ALA A 88 -4.88 -1.88 -8.54
C ALA A 88 -4.23 -3.26 -8.39
N ILE A 89 -2.91 -3.34 -8.46
CA ILE A 89 -2.16 -4.55 -8.13
C ILE A 89 -1.88 -4.55 -6.64
N GLY A 90 -2.32 -5.58 -5.95
CA GLY A 90 -2.10 -5.79 -4.52
C GLY A 90 -1.04 -6.86 -4.26
N LEU A 91 -0.08 -6.56 -3.38
CA LEU A 91 0.84 -7.53 -2.80
C LEU A 91 0.32 -7.96 -1.42
N VAL A 92 0.20 -9.27 -1.20
CA VAL A 92 -0.20 -9.83 0.09
C VAL A 92 1.03 -9.96 0.98
N VAL A 93 1.03 -9.27 2.12
CA VAL A 93 2.16 -9.26 3.06
C VAL A 93 1.98 -10.18 4.26
N ASP A 94 0.77 -10.71 4.49
CA ASP A 94 0.46 -11.53 5.66
C ASP A 94 -0.66 -12.55 5.36
N GLY A 95 -0.80 -13.56 6.22
CA GLY A 95 -1.76 -14.65 6.12
C GLY A 95 -1.29 -15.79 5.21
N ARG A 96 -2.19 -16.75 4.94
CA ARG A 96 -1.89 -17.96 4.15
C ARG A 96 -1.38 -17.65 2.74
N ASN A 97 -1.85 -16.55 2.15
CA ASN A 97 -1.50 -16.17 0.77
C ASN A 97 -0.33 -15.17 0.72
N GLN A 98 0.46 -15.05 1.79
CA GLN A 98 1.63 -14.17 1.85
C GLN A 98 2.56 -14.38 0.65
N GLY A 99 3.02 -13.27 0.07
CA GLY A 99 3.93 -13.25 -1.09
C GLY A 99 3.23 -13.37 -2.44
N HIS A 100 1.94 -13.73 -2.48
CA HIS A 100 1.16 -13.65 -3.73
C HIS A 100 0.84 -12.20 -4.05
N PHE A 101 0.74 -11.91 -5.35
CA PHE A 101 0.35 -10.61 -5.86
C PHE A 101 -0.52 -10.78 -7.09
N GLY A 102 -1.42 -9.82 -7.30
CA GLY A 102 -2.36 -9.87 -8.41
C GLY A 102 -3.23 -8.64 -8.47
N LYS A 103 -4.17 -8.63 -9.41
CA LYS A 103 -5.12 -7.54 -9.59
C LYS A 103 -6.22 -7.62 -8.53
N ILE A 104 -6.54 -6.51 -7.90
CA ILE A 104 -7.70 -6.39 -7.02
C ILE A 104 -8.96 -6.42 -7.89
N PHE A 105 -9.73 -7.49 -7.78
CA PHE A 105 -10.97 -7.68 -8.54
C PHE A 105 -12.17 -7.03 -7.83
N SER A 106 -12.30 -7.28 -6.53
CA SER A 106 -13.38 -6.71 -5.73
C SER A 106 -12.94 -6.42 -4.30
N ILE A 107 -13.59 -5.43 -3.69
CA ILE A 107 -13.35 -5.02 -2.30
C ILE A 107 -14.68 -5.16 -1.56
N THR A 108 -14.73 -6.12 -0.64
CA THR A 108 -15.91 -6.35 0.19
C THR A 108 -15.83 -5.48 1.43
N PRO A 109 -16.80 -4.58 1.68
CA PRO A 109 -16.79 -3.74 2.86
C PRO A 109 -16.82 -4.60 4.13
N GLY A 110 -16.14 -4.13 5.17
CA GLY A 110 -16.21 -4.77 6.48
C GLY A 110 -17.57 -4.50 7.14
N THR A 111 -18.00 -5.42 7.99
CA THR A 111 -19.14 -5.26 8.89
C THR A 111 -18.65 -5.39 10.33
N HIS A 112 -19.52 -5.20 11.32
CA HIS A 112 -19.17 -5.42 12.72
C HIS A 112 -18.67 -6.85 12.99
N ALA A 113 -19.15 -7.83 12.23
CA ALA A 113 -18.79 -9.24 12.39
C ALA A 113 -17.63 -9.69 11.48
N ARG A 114 -17.32 -8.95 10.41
CA ARG A 114 -16.32 -9.36 9.40
C ARG A 114 -15.41 -8.21 9.02
N ARG A 115 -14.11 -8.50 8.96
CA ARG A 115 -13.11 -7.54 8.47
C ARG A 115 -13.35 -7.25 6.98
N LYS A 116 -12.94 -6.06 6.54
CA LYS A 116 -12.91 -5.67 5.12
C LYS A 116 -12.08 -6.69 4.33
N GLY A 117 -12.69 -7.31 3.32
CA GLY A 117 -12.08 -8.34 2.48
C GLY A 117 -11.68 -7.78 1.11
N VAL A 118 -10.76 -8.47 0.45
CA VAL A 118 -10.39 -8.18 -0.94
C VAL A 118 -10.19 -9.49 -1.69
N ARG A 119 -10.75 -9.56 -2.89
CA ARG A 119 -10.52 -10.66 -3.83
C ARG A 119 -9.42 -10.25 -4.79
N ILE A 120 -8.37 -11.06 -4.87
CA ILE A 120 -7.22 -10.85 -5.74
C ILE A 120 -7.24 -11.94 -6.81
N GLU A 121 -7.05 -11.53 -8.06
CA GLU A 121 -6.85 -12.41 -9.21
C GLU A 121 -5.39 -12.38 -9.62
N THR A 122 -4.77 -13.55 -9.59
CA THR A 122 -3.43 -13.80 -10.12
C THR A 122 -3.53 -14.37 -11.53
N THR A 123 -2.40 -14.76 -12.13
CA THR A 123 -2.39 -15.40 -13.44
C THR A 123 -3.10 -16.76 -13.43
N ASP A 124 -2.99 -17.51 -12.34
CA ASP A 124 -3.41 -18.91 -12.28
C ASP A 124 -4.62 -19.14 -11.36
N GLU A 125 -4.81 -18.28 -10.36
CA GLU A 125 -5.82 -18.46 -9.32
C GLU A 125 -6.42 -17.16 -8.80
N ALA A 126 -7.60 -17.26 -8.19
CA ALA A 126 -8.25 -16.16 -7.48
C ALA A 126 -8.50 -16.56 -6.02
N PHE A 127 -8.20 -15.65 -5.10
CA PHE A 127 -8.39 -15.89 -3.67
C PHE A 127 -8.87 -14.64 -2.94
N GLU A 128 -9.40 -14.86 -1.73
CA GLU A 128 -9.81 -13.79 -0.82
C GLU A 128 -8.83 -13.65 0.35
N THR A 129 -8.56 -12.41 0.74
CA THR A 129 -7.70 -12.08 1.88
C THR A 129 -8.22 -10.82 2.58
N PRO A 130 -7.94 -10.60 3.87
CA PRO A 130 -8.26 -9.33 4.52
C PRO A 130 -7.56 -8.15 3.82
N ALA A 131 -8.29 -7.04 3.58
CA ALA A 131 -7.72 -5.83 2.99
C ALA A 131 -6.58 -5.22 3.83
N ALA A 132 -6.53 -5.55 5.13
CA ALA A 132 -5.43 -5.19 6.01
C ALA A 132 -4.09 -5.79 5.56
N TYR A 133 -4.09 -6.98 4.95
CA TYR A 133 -2.89 -7.72 4.55
C TYR A 133 -2.37 -7.35 3.16
N VAL A 134 -3.03 -6.42 2.47
CA VAL A 134 -2.71 -6.10 1.07
C VAL A 134 -2.11 -4.71 0.97
N ILE A 135 -0.94 -4.59 0.36
CA ILE A 135 -0.32 -3.31 0.00
C ILE A 135 -0.53 -3.11 -1.50
N PRO A 136 -1.17 -2.01 -1.94
CA PRO A 136 -1.25 -1.70 -3.36
C PRO A 136 0.13 -1.25 -3.85
N ILE A 137 0.59 -1.85 -4.95
CA ILE A 137 1.93 -1.66 -5.50
C ILE A 137 1.95 -1.05 -6.91
N GLY A 138 0.79 -0.82 -7.51
CA GLY A 138 0.67 -0.12 -8.79
C GLY A 138 -0.74 -0.17 -9.35
N MET A 139 -0.96 0.56 -10.43
CA MET A 139 -2.20 0.55 -11.21
C MET A 139 -1.92 -0.11 -12.55
N GLY A 140 -2.46 -1.32 -12.77
CA GLY A 140 -2.21 -2.11 -13.98
C GLY A 140 -0.80 -2.69 -14.13
N THR A 141 0.25 -1.97 -13.71
CA THR A 141 1.65 -2.44 -13.67
C THR A 141 2.26 -2.16 -12.29
N PRO A 142 3.05 -3.09 -11.71
CA PRO A 142 3.75 -2.86 -10.45
C PRO A 142 4.79 -1.74 -10.59
N LEU A 143 4.85 -0.82 -9.61
CA LEU A 143 5.90 0.20 -9.52
C LEU A 143 7.21 -0.34 -8.95
N ILE A 144 7.21 -1.58 -8.45
CA ILE A 144 8.36 -2.23 -7.84
C ILE A 144 8.63 -3.58 -8.48
N GLY A 145 9.91 -3.91 -8.67
CA GLY A 145 10.33 -5.24 -9.04
C GLY A 145 9.97 -6.27 -7.97
N LEU A 146 9.23 -7.30 -8.37
CA LEU A 146 8.81 -8.41 -7.49
C LEU A 146 9.73 -9.63 -7.58
N GLY A 147 10.69 -9.61 -8.52
CA GLY A 147 11.58 -10.72 -8.84
C GLY A 147 10.86 -11.87 -9.58
N LYS A 148 11.63 -12.83 -10.10
CA LYS A 148 11.07 -14.07 -10.69
C LYS A 148 10.49 -14.95 -9.57
N GLN A 149 9.27 -15.45 -9.70
CA GLN A 149 8.71 -16.41 -8.74
C GLN A 149 9.48 -17.73 -8.78
#